data_AF-A0A4D7DG19-F1
#
_entry.id   AF-A0A4D7DG19-F1
#
_cell.length_a   1.000
_cell.length_b   1.000
_cell.length_c   1.000
_cell.angle_alpha   90.00
_cell.angle_beta   90.00
_cell.angle_gamma   90.00
#
_symmetry.space_group_name_H-M   'P 1'
#
loop_
_entity.id
_entity.type
_entity.pdbx_description
1 polymer ?
#
loop_
_entity_poly.entity_id
_entity_poly.type
_entity_poly.pdbx_seq_one_letter_code
_entity_poly.pdbx_strand_id
1 'polypeptide(L)' 'MPDTTLFTDPTLIAAAALVGLVIVAAALLRAWNGWLAFKRLELQHRHGDMPAVGLIEVADLKERIRKLEAIASGVDL' A
#
# COMPACT_ATOMS: atom_id res chain seq x y z
N MET A 1 -52.89 -2.20 -15.03
CA MET A 1 -51.95 -1.13 -14.64
C MET A 1 -50.73 -1.86 -14.12
N PRO A 2 -49.55 -1.78 -14.75
CA PRO A 2 -48.41 -2.60 -14.32
C PRO A 2 -48.01 -2.20 -12.91
N ASP A 3 -47.77 -3.20 -12.06
CA ASP A 3 -47.56 -3.05 -10.63
C ASP A 3 -46.20 -2.40 -10.36
N THR A 4 -46.17 -1.08 -10.27
CA THR A 4 -44.96 -0.29 -9.99
C THR A 4 -44.41 -0.52 -8.58
N THR A 5 -45.14 -1.26 -7.74
CA THR A 5 -44.76 -1.62 -6.37
C THR A 5 -43.49 -2.44 -6.30
N LEU A 6 -43.21 -3.28 -7.31
CA LEU A 6 -41.97 -4.08 -7.36
C LEU A 6 -40.71 -3.20 -7.39
N PHE A 7 -40.77 -2.02 -8.01
CA PHE A 7 -39.65 -1.08 -8.07
C PHE A 7 -39.48 -0.26 -6.79
N THR A 8 -40.57 -0.06 -6.03
CA THR A 8 -40.56 0.67 -4.76
C THR A 8 -40.45 -0.22 -3.52
N ASP A 9 -40.34 -1.55 -3.70
CA ASP A 9 -40.13 -2.49 -2.62
C ASP A 9 -38.84 -2.13 -1.84
N PRO A 10 -38.92 -1.81 -0.54
CA PRO A 10 -37.76 -1.39 0.25
C PRO A 10 -36.62 -2.41 0.25
N THR A 11 -36.95 -3.69 0.08
CA THR A 11 -35.98 -4.78 -0.03
C THR A 11 -35.17 -4.71 -1.33
N LEU A 12 -35.80 -4.37 -2.45
CA LEU A 12 -35.11 -4.18 -3.74
C LEU A 12 -34.16 -2.98 -3.67
N ILE A 13 -34.63 -1.87 -3.07
CA ILE A 13 -33.83 -0.66 -2.88
C ILE A 13 -32.63 -0.94 -1.96
N ALA A 14 -32.85 -1.63 -0.84
CA ALA A 14 -31.80 -2.02 0.08
C ALA A 14 -30.77 -2.95 -0.58
N ALA A 15 -31.23 -3.93 -1.36
CA ALA A 15 -30.36 -4.84 -2.10
C ALA A 15 -29.52 -4.08 -3.15
N ALA A 16 -30.15 -3.21 -3.94
CA ALA A 16 -29.45 -2.39 -4.94
C ALA A 16 -28.43 -1.44 -4.29
N ALA A 17 -28.79 -0.81 -3.17
CA ALA A 17 -27.89 0.04 -2.41
C ALA A 17 -26.69 -0.75 -1.84
N LEU A 18 -26.93 -1.94 -1.32
CA LEU A 18 -25.86 -2.82 -0.81
C LEU A 18 -24.91 -3.23 -1.93
N VAL A 19 -25.45 -3.67 -3.08
CA VAL A 19 -24.64 -4.04 -4.26
C VAL A 19 -23.84 -2.84 -4.75
N GLY A 20 -24.46 -1.67 -4.87
CA GLY A 20 -23.78 -0.42 -5.25
C GLY A 20 -22.64 -0.08 -4.29
N LEU A 21 -22.88 -0.20 -2.98
CA LEU A 21 -21.86 0.06 -1.95
C LEU A 21 -20.69 -0.91 -2.07
N VAL A 22 -20.95 -2.21 -2.30
CA VAL A 22 -19.89 -3.20 -2.51
C VAL A 22 -19.07 -2.87 -3.76
N ILE A 23 -19.72 -2.47 -4.86
CA ILE A 23 -19.03 -2.07 -6.09
C ILE A 23 -18.16 -0.85 -5.86
N VAL A 24 -18.67 0.19 -5.18
CA VAL A 24 -17.91 1.41 -4.87
C VAL A 24 -16.73 1.09 -3.96
N ALA A 25 -16.94 0.30 -2.91
CA ALA A 25 -15.87 -0.13 -2.00
C ALA A 25 -14.79 -0.92 -2.74
N ALA A 26 -15.19 -1.87 -3.60
CA ALA A 26 -14.27 -2.66 -4.41
C ALA A 26 -13.51 -1.81 -5.43
N ALA A 27 -14.18 -0.86 -6.09
CA ALA A 27 -13.57 0.07 -7.03
C ALA A 27 -12.52 0.96 -6.34
N LEU A 28 -12.85 1.50 -5.17
CA LEU A 28 -11.94 2.34 -4.38
C LEU A 28 -10.73 1.52 -3.90
N LEU A 29 -10.97 0.31 -3.40
CA LEU A 29 -9.90 -0.60 -2.98
C LEU A 29 -9.00 -0.98 -4.16
N ARG A 30 -9.57 -1.23 -5.34
CA ARG A 30 -8.81 -1.58 -6.55
C ARG A 30 -8.02 -0.38 -7.08
N ALA A 31 -8.62 0.82 -7.07
CA ALA A 31 -7.94 2.07 -7.43
C ALA A 31 -6.76 2.35 -6.48
N TRP A 32 -6.98 2.16 -5.17
CA TRP A 32 -5.95 2.29 -4.16
C TRP A 32 -4.78 1.32 -4.38
N ASN A 33 -5.08 0.04 -4.62
CA ASN A 33 -4.06 -0.96 -4.92
C ASN A 33 -3.30 -0.64 -6.22
N GLY A 34 -4.00 -0.18 -7.26
CA GLY A 34 -3.36 0.26 -8.51
C GLY A 34 -2.42 1.45 -8.29
N TRP A 35 -2.84 2.43 -7.49
CA TRP A 35 -1.99 3.57 -7.13
C TRP A 35 -0.77 3.15 -6.30
N LEU A 36 -0.94 2.25 -5.33
CA LEU A 36 0.17 1.69 -4.56
C LEU A 36 1.17 0.93 -5.46
N ALA A 37 0.69 0.15 -6.42
CA ALA A 37 1.54 -0.55 -7.38
C ALA A 37 2.35 0.45 -8.22
N PHE A 38 1.71 1.52 -8.71
CA PHE A 38 2.40 2.60 -9.41
C PHE A 38 3.47 3.27 -8.54
N LYS A 39 3.15 3.59 -7.28
CA LYS A 39 4.11 4.19 -6.34
C LYS A 39 5.26 3.25 -5.98
N ARG A 40 5.03 1.95 -5.89
CA ARG A 40 6.11 0.96 -5.71
C ARG A 40 7.04 0.93 -6.90
N LEU A 41 6.52 1.00 -8.13
CA LEU A 41 7.35 1.13 -9.32
C LEU A 41 8.16 2.44 -9.31
N GLU A 42 7.54 3.57 -8.93
CA GLU A 42 8.23 4.86 -8.82
C GLU A 42 9.39 4.80 -7.81
N LEU A 43 9.16 4.18 -6.65
CA LEU A 43 10.20 3.96 -5.64
C LEU A 43 11.30 3.02 -6.11
N GLN A 44 10.95 1.94 -6.82
CA GLN A 44 11.92 1.03 -7.42
C GLN A 44 12.76 1.72 -8.49
N HIS A 45 12.16 2.57 -9.32
CA HIS A 45 12.89 3.37 -10.31
C HIS A 45 13.86 4.33 -9.60
N ARG A 46 13.41 5.02 -8.55
CA ARG A 46 14.30 5.88 -7.73
C ARG A 46 15.43 5.11 -7.04
N HIS A 47 15.19 3.87 -6.62
CA HIS A 47 16.25 3.02 -6.03
C HIS A 47 17.19 2.44 -7.10
N GLY A 48 16.69 2.16 -8.31
CA GLY A 48 17.50 1.75 -9.45
C GLY A 48 18.38 2.87 -9.99
N ASP A 49 17.92 4.11 -9.88
CA ASP A 49 18.70 5.33 -10.15
C ASP A 49 19.63 5.73 -8.98
N MET A 50 19.57 5.01 -7.86
CA MET A 50 20.50 5.25 -6.76
C MET A 50 21.85 4.64 -7.19
N PRO A 51 22.85 5.48 -7.54
CA PRO A 51 24.11 4.95 -8.04
C PRO A 51 24.69 4.02 -6.99
N ALA A 52 25.33 2.92 -7.41
CA ALA A 52 25.90 1.90 -6.51
C ALA A 52 26.74 2.48 -5.34
N VAL A 53 27.27 3.70 -5.52
CA VAL A 53 27.91 4.54 -4.51
C VAL A 53 27.03 4.77 -3.26
N GLY A 54 25.74 5.09 -3.41
CA GLY A 54 24.84 5.33 -2.27
C GLY A 54 24.51 4.07 -1.47
N LEU A 55 24.54 2.89 -2.10
CA LEU A 55 24.37 1.61 -1.40
C LEU A 55 25.61 1.22 -0.59
N ILE A 56 26.81 1.54 -1.09
CA ILE A 56 28.08 1.37 -0.37
C ILE A 56 28.11 2.27 0.87
N GLU A 57 27.64 3.51 0.74
CA GLU A 57 27.61 4.47 1.85
C GLU A 57 26.62 4.05 2.96
N VAL A 58 25.45 3.54 2.58
CA VAL A 58 24.49 2.97 3.54
C VAL A 58 25.03 1.70 4.22
N ALA A 59 25.81 0.88 3.52
CA ALA A 59 26.46 -0.29 4.10
C ALA A 59 27.54 0.12 5.12
N ASP A 60 28.38 1.12 4.80
CA ASP A 60 29.39 1.66 5.72
C ASP A 60 28.74 2.30 6.96
N LEU A 61 27.64 3.03 6.79
CA LEU A 61 26.84 3.57 7.89
C LEU A 61 26.30 2.47 8.82
N LYS A 62 25.79 1.37 8.27
CA LYS A 62 25.33 0.21 9.06
C LYS A 62 26.47 -0.48 9.82
N GLU A 63 27.63 -0.62 9.18
CA GLU A 63 28.81 -1.23 9.79
C GLU A 63 29.37 -0.35 10.93
N ARG A 64 29.37 0.97 10.74
CA ARG A 64 29.70 1.95 11.78
C ARG A 64 28.74 1.90 12.97
N ILE A 65 27.43 1.78 12.73
CA ILE A 65 26.44 1.61 13.81
C ILE A 65 26.70 0.32 14.59
N ARG A 66 26.93 -0.81 13.91
CA ARG A 66 27.24 -2.10 14.56
C ARG A 66 28.50 -2.00 15.42
N LYS A 67 29.51 -1.26 14.97
CA LYS A 67 30.74 -1.01 15.72
C LYS A 67 30.49 -0.15 16.96
N LEU A 68 29.65 0.88 16.86
CA LEU A 68 29.23 1.70 18.01
C LEU A 68 28.36 0.90 19.00
N GLU A 69 27.52 0.00 18.51
CA GLU A 69 26.66 -0.86 19.34
C GLU A 69 27.48 -1.93 20.09
N ALA A 70 28.52 -2.49 19.48
CA ALA A 70 29.46 -3.38 20.16
C ALA A 70 30.20 -2.67 21.32
N ILE A 71 30.63 -1.42 21.09
CA ILE A 71 31.24 -0.58 22.13
C ILE A 71 30.24 -0.27 23.25
N ALA A 72 28.98 0.03 22.91
CA ALA A 72 27.94 0.36 23.89
C ALA A 72 27.47 -0.86 24.70
N SER A 73 27.48 -2.05 24.09
CA SER A 73 27.10 -3.31 24.76
C SER A 73 28.26 -3.96 25.52
N GLY A 74 29.49 -3.43 25.41
CA GLY A 74 30.68 -3.98 26.07
C GLY A 74 31.07 -5.37 25.57
N VAL A 75 30.57 -5.77 24.40
CA VAL A 75 30.91 -7.05 23.76
C VAL A 75 32.15 -6.82 22.91
N ASP A 76 33.29 -7.27 23.44
CA ASP A 76 34.52 -7.42 22.67
C ASP A 76 34.29 -8.52 21.63
N LEU A 77 34.63 -8.23 20.37
CA LEU A 77 34.57 -9.18 19.26
C LEU A 77 35.68 -10.24 19.37
#